data_AF-A0AA97DFU1-F1
#
_entry.id   AF-A0AA97DFU1-F1
#
_cell.length_a   1.000
_cell.length_b   1.000
_cell.length_c   1.000
_cell.angle_alpha   90.00
_cell.angle_beta   90.00
_cell.angle_gamma   90.00
#
_symmetry.space_group_name_H-M   'P 1'
#
loop_
_entity.id
_entity.type
_entity.pdbx_description
1 polymer ?
#
loop_
_entity_poly.entity_id
_entity_poly.type
_entity_poly.pdbx_seq_one_letter_code
_entity_poly.pdbx_strand_id
1 'polypeptide(L)'
;MNPAILHPEVQQFISENTDSEITNLILKGSPFPEITIQELANQILAKQKAEKKLPTWFAHNTIYYPAKISIEQTSSEIAARYKLELVSGKSIIDLTGGFGVDTFYFSKLFSKVVHCEINSDLSEIVAHNYQQLGINNVEFFSGNGMNYLKQVHQKFDCIYIDPSRRDDVKGKVFLLKDCLPYVPPKIDFLFEKATQILIKTSPILDISNTINDLKNVEKVRVFALNNEVKELLFVLKKDYVGKILIEAVNVQKEAIQKIEFVHQSDTTSSYAPPLSFVYEPNAAILKSGGFHEVGQQFQLQKLHQHSHLYTSDSLVYFLEELFL
;
A
#
# COMPACT_ATOMS: atom_id res chain seq x y z
N MET A 1 -13.70 2.53 21.34
CA MET A 1 -14.09 3.80 20.64
C MET A 1 -14.97 4.68 21.55
N ASN A 2 -14.86 6.02 21.53
CA ASN A 2 -15.80 6.90 22.28
C ASN A 2 -16.96 7.38 21.38
N PRO A 3 -18.19 6.86 21.53
CA PRO A 3 -19.29 7.20 20.63
C PRO A 3 -19.74 8.67 20.72
N ALA A 4 -19.46 9.38 21.82
CA ALA A 4 -19.82 10.79 21.96
C ALA A 4 -19.15 11.67 20.89
N ILE A 5 -17.98 11.25 20.36
CA ILE A 5 -17.32 11.92 19.23
C ILE A 5 -18.22 12.01 18.00
N LEU A 6 -19.11 11.05 17.81
CA LEU A 6 -19.98 10.96 16.65
C LEU A 6 -21.23 11.83 16.75
N HIS A 7 -21.46 12.50 17.88
CA HIS A 7 -22.59 13.42 18.02
C HIS A 7 -22.48 14.58 17.01
N PRO A 8 -23.61 15.05 16.42
CA PRO A 8 -23.60 16.07 15.39
C PRO A 8 -22.87 17.35 15.79
N GLU A 9 -23.08 17.87 17.00
CA GLU A 9 -22.39 19.08 17.46
C GLU A 9 -20.87 18.91 17.58
N VAL A 10 -20.40 17.69 17.87
CA VAL A 10 -18.98 17.37 17.98
C VAL A 10 -18.36 17.24 16.60
N GLN A 11 -19.03 16.58 15.66
CA GLN A 11 -18.56 16.47 14.27
C GLN A 11 -18.52 17.84 13.57
N GLN A 12 -19.48 18.71 13.87
CA GLN A 12 -19.45 20.10 13.43
C GLN A 12 -18.22 20.82 14.01
N PHE A 13 -18.00 20.73 15.32
CA PHE A 13 -16.83 21.34 15.96
C PHE A 13 -15.50 20.83 15.34
N ILE A 14 -15.36 19.52 15.11
CA ILE A 14 -14.17 18.94 14.46
C ILE A 14 -13.98 19.53 13.06
N SER A 15 -15.05 19.63 12.28
CA SER A 15 -15.01 20.14 10.90
C SER A 15 -14.65 21.63 10.84
N GLU A 16 -15.25 22.46 11.68
CA GLU A 16 -14.95 23.90 11.77
C GLU A 16 -13.52 24.18 12.23
N ASN A 17 -12.95 23.26 13.01
CA ASN A 17 -11.59 23.38 13.53
C ASN A 17 -10.56 22.58 12.72
N THR A 18 -10.95 22.01 11.57
CA THR A 18 -10.04 21.20 10.73
C THR A 18 -8.86 22.02 10.21
N ASP A 19 -8.95 23.34 10.05
CA ASP A 19 -7.79 24.16 9.64
C ASP A 19 -7.15 24.94 10.81
N SER A 20 -7.61 24.70 12.03
CA SER A 20 -7.17 25.45 13.21
C SER A 20 -5.84 24.93 13.79
N GLU A 21 -5.10 25.83 14.42
CA GLU A 21 -3.89 25.47 15.17
C GLU A 21 -4.25 24.73 16.47
N ILE A 22 -3.91 23.44 16.52
CA ILE A 22 -4.27 22.52 17.60
C ILE A 22 -3.81 22.99 18.98
N THR A 23 -2.64 23.63 19.07
CA THR A 23 -2.10 24.15 20.33
C THR A 23 -3.09 25.09 21.02
N ASN A 24 -3.75 25.96 20.25
CA ASN A 24 -4.72 26.92 20.78
C ASN A 24 -6.00 26.22 21.27
N LEU A 25 -6.39 25.11 20.63
CA LEU A 25 -7.54 24.30 21.06
C LEU A 25 -7.24 23.56 22.35
N ILE A 26 -6.05 22.97 22.47
CA ILE A 26 -5.63 22.24 23.67
C ILE A 26 -5.71 23.14 24.90
N LEU A 27 -5.28 24.41 24.78
CA LEU A 27 -5.31 25.38 25.88
C LEU A 27 -6.71 25.79 26.32
N LYS A 28 -7.71 25.75 25.42
CA LYS A 28 -9.11 26.10 25.74
C LYS A 28 -9.85 24.97 26.47
N GLY A 29 -9.35 23.74 26.40
CA GLY A 29 -10.03 22.56 26.92
C GLY A 29 -11.18 22.09 26.04
N SER A 30 -11.80 20.97 26.42
CA SER A 30 -12.93 20.42 25.69
C SER A 30 -14.22 21.17 26.03
N PRO A 31 -15.00 21.61 25.04
CA PRO A 31 -16.34 22.17 25.28
C PRO A 31 -17.39 21.08 25.56
N PHE A 32 -17.04 19.78 25.43
CA PHE A 32 -17.96 18.66 25.58
C PHE A 32 -17.65 17.86 26.85
N PRO A 33 -18.62 17.64 27.76
CA PRO A 33 -18.39 16.97 29.04
C PRO A 33 -17.86 15.53 28.93
N GLU A 34 -18.25 14.80 27.88
CA GLU A 34 -17.95 13.37 27.71
C GLU A 34 -16.72 13.10 26.83
N ILE A 35 -16.03 14.17 26.39
CA ILE A 35 -14.92 14.08 25.44
C ILE A 35 -13.75 14.86 25.97
N THR A 36 -12.59 14.23 26.05
CA THR A 36 -11.36 14.90 26.44
C THR A 36 -10.83 15.79 25.31
N ILE A 37 -10.04 16.81 25.67
CA ILE A 37 -9.41 17.66 24.66
C ILE A 37 -8.39 16.89 23.80
N GLN A 38 -7.79 15.82 24.36
CA GLN A 38 -6.89 14.92 23.65
C GLN A 38 -7.61 14.11 22.57
N GLU A 39 -8.81 13.61 22.86
CA GLU A 39 -9.65 12.92 21.87
C GLU A 39 -10.03 13.85 20.71
N LEU A 40 -10.50 15.06 21.01
CA LEU A 40 -10.82 16.06 19.99
C LEU A 40 -9.60 16.43 19.15
N ALA A 41 -8.47 16.72 19.79
CA ALA A 41 -7.23 17.04 19.10
C ALA A 41 -6.78 15.90 18.18
N ASN A 42 -6.91 14.64 18.61
CA ASN A 42 -6.62 13.49 17.76
C ASN A 42 -7.55 13.44 16.54
N GLN A 43 -8.87 13.60 16.71
CA GLN A 43 -9.83 13.59 15.59
C GLN A 43 -9.48 14.65 14.55
N ILE A 44 -9.22 15.89 15.00
CA ILE A 44 -8.91 17.01 14.12
C ILE A 44 -7.59 16.77 13.37
N LEU A 45 -6.52 16.38 14.08
CA LEU A 45 -5.21 16.09 13.47
C LEU A 45 -5.27 14.94 12.46
N ALA A 46 -6.03 13.89 12.80
CA ALA A 46 -6.17 12.73 11.95
C ALA A 46 -7.03 13.05 10.71
N LYS A 47 -8.10 13.84 10.87
CA LYS A 47 -8.93 14.35 9.77
C LYS A 47 -8.13 15.23 8.81
N GLN A 48 -7.34 16.18 9.33
CA GLN A 48 -6.41 17.01 8.55
C GLN A 48 -5.50 16.16 7.66
N LYS A 49 -4.90 15.11 8.23
CA LYS A 49 -4.00 14.21 7.51
C LYS A 49 -4.72 13.33 6.49
N ALA A 50 -5.99 13.02 6.75
CA ALA A 50 -6.81 12.23 5.86
C ALA A 50 -7.23 12.99 4.60
N GLU A 51 -7.33 14.32 4.63
CA GLU A 51 -7.83 15.15 3.51
C GLU A 51 -7.31 14.71 2.13
N LYS A 52 -5.98 14.67 1.96
CA LYS A 52 -5.36 14.32 0.67
C LYS A 52 -5.18 12.82 0.46
N LYS A 53 -5.00 12.07 1.56
CA LYS A 53 -4.63 10.64 1.51
C LYS A 53 -5.85 9.73 1.40
N LEU A 54 -6.94 10.13 2.06
CA LEU A 54 -8.20 9.43 2.26
C LEU A 54 -9.40 10.37 1.98
N PRO A 55 -9.53 10.91 0.75
CA PRO A 55 -10.59 11.85 0.40
C PRO A 55 -12.00 11.30 0.64
N THR A 56 -12.22 9.99 0.47
CA THR A 56 -13.51 9.33 0.74
C THR A 56 -13.84 9.38 2.22
N TRP A 57 -12.88 9.14 3.11
CA TRP A 57 -13.10 9.28 4.55
C TRP A 57 -13.32 10.75 4.93
N PHE A 58 -12.53 11.66 4.36
CA PHE A 58 -12.61 13.09 4.65
C PHE A 58 -13.97 13.70 4.28
N ALA A 59 -14.59 13.23 3.19
CA ALA A 59 -15.87 13.74 2.71
C ALA A 59 -17.09 13.35 3.57
N HIS A 60 -16.95 12.41 4.52
CA HIS A 60 -18.05 11.94 5.35
C HIS A 60 -18.01 12.54 6.77
N ASN A 61 -19.16 13.05 7.23
CA ASN A 61 -19.29 13.79 8.50
C ASN A 61 -19.34 12.92 9.75
N THR A 62 -19.37 11.59 9.64
CA THR A 62 -19.54 10.66 10.78
C THR A 62 -18.42 9.63 10.85
N ILE A 63 -17.27 9.94 10.25
CA ILE A 63 -16.08 9.11 10.32
C ILE A 63 -15.37 9.31 11.67
N TYR A 64 -15.10 8.21 12.35
CA TYR A 64 -14.24 8.19 13.52
C TYR A 64 -12.79 7.97 13.07
N TYR A 65 -11.91 8.92 13.38
CA TYR A 65 -10.49 8.77 13.08
C TYR A 65 -9.75 8.07 14.22
N PRO A 66 -8.90 7.08 13.92
CA PRO A 66 -8.08 6.37 14.90
C PRO A 66 -6.93 7.26 15.39
N ALA A 67 -6.03 6.68 16.16
CA ALA A 67 -4.77 7.35 16.49
C ALA A 67 -4.04 7.79 15.21
N LYS A 68 -3.40 8.96 15.28
CA LYS A 68 -2.60 9.57 14.20
C LYS A 68 -1.70 8.57 13.46
N ILE A 69 -1.04 7.67 14.19
CA ILE A 69 -0.12 6.68 13.63
C ILE A 69 -0.79 5.75 12.62
N SER A 70 -2.04 5.35 12.86
CA SER A 70 -2.81 4.51 11.94
C SER A 70 -3.11 5.23 10.62
N ILE A 71 -3.36 6.54 10.65
CA ILE A 71 -3.52 7.37 9.44
C ILE A 71 -2.19 7.54 8.69
N GLU A 72 -1.08 7.66 9.41
CA GLU A 72 0.24 7.77 8.79
C GLU A 72 0.67 6.47 8.11
N GLN A 73 0.39 5.32 8.74
CA GLN A 73 0.81 3.99 8.27
C GLN A 73 -0.12 3.35 7.25
N THR A 74 -1.42 3.70 7.21
CA THR A 74 -2.35 3.11 6.23
C THR A 74 -1.93 3.40 4.79
N SER A 75 -2.33 2.57 3.84
CA SER A 75 -2.19 2.92 2.41
C SER A 75 -3.03 4.14 2.06
N SER A 76 -2.61 4.89 1.03
CA SER A 76 -3.48 5.90 0.41
C SER A 76 -4.58 5.21 -0.40
N GLU A 77 -5.68 5.91 -0.64
CA GLU A 77 -6.77 5.38 -1.48
C GLU A 77 -6.30 5.00 -2.89
N ILE A 78 -5.38 5.78 -3.47
CA ILE A 78 -4.80 5.49 -4.78
C ILE A 78 -4.04 4.16 -4.73
N ALA A 79 -3.15 3.98 -3.75
CA ALA A 79 -2.37 2.75 -3.63
C ALA A 79 -3.26 1.52 -3.39
N ALA A 80 -4.26 1.64 -2.52
CA ALA A 80 -5.24 0.58 -2.25
C ALA A 80 -6.02 0.18 -3.51
N ARG A 81 -6.46 1.16 -4.32
CA ARG A 81 -7.15 0.90 -5.59
C ARG A 81 -6.29 0.13 -6.59
N TYR A 82 -4.99 0.43 -6.69
CA TYR A 82 -4.09 -0.26 -7.62
C TYR A 82 -3.81 -1.72 -7.22
N LYS A 83 -4.05 -2.12 -5.96
CA LYS A 83 -3.97 -3.54 -5.56
C LYS A 83 -5.05 -4.39 -6.21
N LEU A 84 -6.19 -3.80 -6.60
CA LEU A 84 -7.32 -4.54 -7.20
C LEU A 84 -6.96 -5.18 -8.55
N GLU A 85 -5.98 -4.64 -9.27
CA GLU A 85 -5.51 -5.21 -10.53
C GLU A 85 -4.64 -6.48 -10.35
N LEU A 86 -4.15 -6.73 -9.13
CA LEU A 86 -3.27 -7.84 -8.82
C LEU A 86 -4.00 -9.05 -8.24
N VAL A 87 -5.29 -8.90 -7.91
CA VAL A 87 -6.07 -9.89 -7.17
C VAL A 87 -7.36 -10.20 -7.90
N SER A 88 -7.86 -11.41 -7.70
CA SER A 88 -9.14 -11.84 -8.29
C SER A 88 -9.78 -12.91 -7.43
N GLY A 89 -11.08 -13.15 -7.64
CA GLY A 89 -11.85 -14.16 -6.92
C GLY A 89 -13.14 -13.61 -6.32
N LYS A 90 -13.77 -14.40 -5.46
CA LYS A 90 -15.04 -14.07 -4.78
C LYS A 90 -14.86 -13.76 -3.31
N SER A 91 -13.81 -14.28 -2.69
CA SER A 91 -13.52 -14.16 -1.27
C SER A 91 -12.06 -13.79 -0.99
N ILE A 92 -11.84 -12.85 -0.07
CA ILE A 92 -10.52 -12.42 0.38
C ILE A 92 -10.49 -12.23 1.89
N ILE A 93 -9.35 -12.51 2.50
CA ILE A 93 -9.07 -12.18 3.90
C ILE A 93 -7.83 -11.29 3.99
N ASP A 94 -7.96 -10.18 4.71
CA ASP A 94 -6.87 -9.30 5.12
C ASP A 94 -6.42 -9.70 6.53
N LEU A 95 -5.23 -10.31 6.64
CA LEU A 95 -4.71 -10.82 7.91
C LEU A 95 -4.12 -9.73 8.82
N THR A 96 -3.99 -8.51 8.30
CA THR A 96 -3.27 -7.36 8.91
C THR A 96 -4.06 -6.08 8.65
N GLY A 97 -5.35 -6.11 8.99
CA GLY A 97 -6.36 -5.19 8.48
C GLY A 97 -6.11 -3.71 8.76
N GLY A 98 -5.46 -3.35 9.87
CA GLY A 98 -5.13 -1.96 10.20
C GLY A 98 -6.36 -1.05 10.17
N PHE A 99 -6.18 0.17 9.66
CA PHE A 99 -7.29 1.11 9.44
C PHE A 99 -8.19 0.76 8.22
N GLY A 100 -7.98 -0.41 7.61
CA GLY A 100 -8.92 -0.98 6.64
C GLY A 100 -9.00 -0.27 5.31
N VAL A 101 -8.05 0.57 4.91
CA VAL A 101 -8.14 1.24 3.59
C VAL A 101 -7.97 0.22 2.45
N ASP A 102 -7.02 -0.71 2.56
CA ASP A 102 -6.86 -1.78 1.55
C ASP A 102 -8.09 -2.72 1.52
N THR A 103 -8.56 -3.17 2.69
CA THR A 103 -9.80 -3.94 2.85
C THR A 103 -11.01 -3.24 2.22
N PHE A 104 -11.11 -1.91 2.31
CA PHE A 104 -12.24 -1.16 1.77
C PHE A 104 -12.26 -1.27 0.25
N TYR A 105 -11.11 -1.13 -0.39
CA TYR A 105 -11.01 -1.31 -1.83
C TYR A 105 -11.26 -2.77 -2.23
N PHE A 106 -10.76 -3.75 -1.46
CA PHE A 106 -11.08 -5.16 -1.70
C PHE A 106 -12.59 -5.42 -1.62
N SER A 107 -13.33 -4.75 -0.73
CA SER A 107 -14.79 -4.88 -0.63
C SER A 107 -15.54 -4.44 -1.88
N LYS A 108 -14.92 -3.62 -2.74
CA LYS A 108 -15.49 -3.21 -4.03
C LYS A 108 -15.34 -4.26 -5.12
N LEU A 109 -14.41 -5.20 -4.97
CA LEU A 109 -14.10 -6.26 -5.94
C LEU A 109 -14.65 -7.63 -5.50
N PHE A 110 -14.50 -7.97 -4.23
CA PHE A 110 -14.84 -9.29 -3.69
C PHE A 110 -16.24 -9.31 -3.07
N SER A 111 -16.95 -10.42 -3.26
CA SER A 111 -18.29 -10.61 -2.67
C SER A 111 -18.27 -10.88 -1.16
N LYS A 112 -17.17 -11.44 -0.63
CA LYS A 112 -16.96 -11.65 0.80
C LYS A 112 -15.55 -11.22 1.19
N VAL A 113 -15.44 -10.33 2.17
CA VAL A 113 -14.17 -9.88 2.72
C VAL A 113 -14.12 -10.17 4.21
N VAL A 114 -12.97 -10.59 4.72
CA VAL A 114 -12.71 -10.68 6.15
C VAL A 114 -11.58 -9.72 6.50
N HIS A 115 -11.81 -8.83 7.46
CA HIS A 115 -10.83 -7.92 8.04
C HIS A 115 -10.38 -8.47 9.40
N CYS A 116 -9.09 -8.76 9.56
CA CYS A 116 -8.52 -9.18 10.84
C CYS A 116 -7.59 -8.10 11.40
N GLU A 117 -7.92 -7.55 12.57
CA GLU A 117 -7.10 -6.55 13.25
C GLU A 117 -6.91 -6.91 14.72
N ILE A 118 -5.67 -6.84 15.22
CA ILE A 118 -5.32 -7.27 16.59
C ILE A 118 -5.81 -6.25 17.62
N ASN A 119 -5.80 -4.96 17.27
CA ASN A 119 -6.31 -3.89 18.13
C ASN A 119 -7.83 -3.81 18.02
N SER A 120 -8.53 -4.20 19.10
CA SER A 120 -9.99 -4.24 19.15
C SER A 120 -10.64 -2.86 18.95
N ASP A 121 -10.04 -1.81 19.52
CA ASP A 121 -10.55 -0.45 19.34
C ASP A 121 -10.43 0.00 17.87
N LEU A 122 -9.33 -0.32 17.21
CA LEU A 122 -9.15 -0.02 15.78
C LEU A 122 -10.12 -0.81 14.92
N SER A 123 -10.32 -2.10 15.21
CA SER A 123 -11.31 -2.93 14.52
C SER A 123 -12.73 -2.38 14.67
N GLU A 124 -13.10 -1.93 15.86
CA GLU A 124 -14.40 -1.30 16.13
C GLU A 124 -14.57 0.00 15.31
N ILE A 125 -13.54 0.85 15.29
CA ILE A 125 -13.52 2.08 14.48
C ILE A 125 -13.72 1.78 12.99
N VAL A 126 -13.01 0.78 12.45
CA VAL A 126 -13.13 0.41 11.02
C VAL A 126 -14.53 -0.12 10.73
N ALA A 127 -15.09 -0.97 11.60
CA ALA A 127 -16.45 -1.49 11.43
C ALA A 127 -17.50 -0.36 11.40
N HIS A 128 -17.41 0.60 12.33
CA HIS A 128 -18.26 1.80 12.33
C HIS A 128 -18.09 2.60 11.03
N ASN A 129 -16.86 2.92 10.64
CA ASN A 129 -16.58 3.71 9.44
C ASN A 129 -17.11 3.04 8.17
N TYR A 130 -17.02 1.72 8.07
CA TYR A 130 -17.52 0.99 6.91
C TYR A 130 -19.04 1.08 6.78
N GLN A 131 -19.78 1.10 7.89
CA GLN A 131 -21.22 1.36 7.86
C GLN A 131 -21.50 2.76 7.29
N GLN A 132 -20.73 3.78 7.71
CA GLN A 132 -20.89 5.15 7.18
C GLN A 132 -20.53 5.27 5.69
N LEU A 133 -19.62 4.42 5.21
CA LEU A 133 -19.19 4.34 3.82
C LEU A 133 -20.03 3.35 2.97
N GLY A 134 -21.09 2.78 3.54
CA GLY A 134 -22.02 1.89 2.83
C GLY A 134 -21.43 0.51 2.48
N ILE A 135 -20.45 0.03 3.23
CA ILE A 135 -19.86 -1.31 3.05
C ILE A 135 -20.53 -2.31 3.97
N ASN A 136 -21.06 -3.40 3.40
CA ASN A 136 -21.85 -4.41 4.12
C ASN A 136 -21.38 -5.86 3.89
N ASN A 137 -20.38 -6.08 3.04
CA ASN A 137 -19.86 -7.39 2.66
C ASN A 137 -18.53 -7.74 3.36
N VAL A 138 -18.22 -7.06 4.47
CA VAL A 138 -16.99 -7.25 5.25
C VAL A 138 -17.34 -7.80 6.63
N GLU A 139 -16.74 -8.94 6.97
CA GLU A 139 -16.75 -9.53 8.30
C GLU A 139 -15.53 -9.01 9.08
N PHE A 140 -15.75 -8.57 10.32
CA PHE A 140 -14.69 -8.04 11.16
C PHE A 140 -14.29 -9.04 12.24
N PHE A 141 -12.99 -9.31 12.36
CA PHE A 141 -12.41 -10.13 13.40
C PHE A 141 -11.38 -9.34 14.19
N SER A 142 -11.70 -9.03 15.45
CA SER A 142 -10.77 -8.42 16.39
C SER A 142 -9.85 -9.50 16.97
N GLY A 143 -8.69 -9.70 16.36
CA GLY A 143 -7.66 -10.60 16.84
C GLY A 143 -6.59 -10.90 15.79
N ASN A 144 -5.73 -11.87 16.10
CA ASN A 144 -4.66 -12.27 15.19
C ASN A 144 -5.23 -13.01 13.97
N GLY A 145 -5.04 -12.47 12.76
CA GLY A 145 -5.56 -13.06 11.52
C GLY A 145 -5.05 -14.47 11.23
N MET A 146 -3.80 -14.80 11.58
CA MET A 146 -3.30 -16.17 11.43
C MET A 146 -4.03 -17.16 12.34
N ASN A 147 -4.46 -16.74 13.53
CA ASN A 147 -5.26 -17.59 14.41
C ASN A 147 -6.67 -17.80 13.87
N TYR A 148 -7.32 -16.74 13.36
CA TYR A 148 -8.60 -16.86 12.66
C TYR A 148 -8.51 -17.86 11.51
N LEU A 149 -7.48 -17.73 10.67
CA LEU A 149 -7.28 -18.59 9.50
C LEU A 149 -7.10 -20.09 9.87
N LYS A 150 -6.50 -20.38 11.04
CA LYS A 150 -6.39 -21.75 11.57
C LYS A 150 -7.72 -22.31 12.03
N GLN A 151 -8.59 -21.48 12.59
CA GLN A 151 -9.87 -21.89 13.17
C GLN A 151 -10.96 -22.12 12.11
N VAL A 152 -10.93 -21.36 11.02
CA VAL A 152 -11.96 -21.47 9.97
C VAL A 152 -11.66 -22.61 8.99
N HIS A 153 -12.70 -23.36 8.61
CA HIS A 153 -12.62 -24.36 7.53
C HIS A 153 -12.73 -23.72 6.13
N GLN A 154 -13.24 -22.50 6.05
CA GLN A 154 -13.39 -21.76 4.80
C GLN A 154 -12.02 -21.60 4.10
N LYS A 155 -12.01 -21.81 2.78
CA LYS A 155 -10.93 -21.38 1.89
C LYS A 155 -11.29 -20.04 1.26
N PHE A 156 -10.28 -19.24 1.01
CA PHE A 156 -10.38 -17.94 0.36
C PHE A 156 -9.80 -18.02 -1.05
N ASP A 157 -10.24 -17.17 -1.96
CA ASP A 157 -9.59 -17.09 -3.28
C ASP A 157 -8.26 -16.33 -3.16
N CYS A 158 -8.22 -15.32 -2.27
CA CYS A 158 -7.04 -14.52 -2.00
C CYS A 158 -6.80 -14.34 -0.49
N ILE A 159 -5.54 -14.34 -0.07
CA ILE A 159 -5.09 -13.87 1.24
C ILE A 159 -4.25 -12.61 1.01
N TYR A 160 -4.53 -11.55 1.76
CA TYR A 160 -3.71 -10.33 1.78
C TYR A 160 -2.96 -10.20 3.10
N ILE A 161 -1.69 -9.79 3.02
CA ILE A 161 -0.80 -9.59 4.15
C ILE A 161 0.05 -8.33 3.93
N ASP A 162 -0.01 -7.41 4.89
CA ASP A 162 0.84 -6.24 5.04
C ASP A 162 1.61 -6.35 6.37
N PRO A 163 2.71 -7.11 6.39
CA PRO A 163 3.42 -7.38 7.62
C PRO A 163 4.18 -6.13 8.06
N SER A 164 3.94 -5.70 9.30
CA SER A 164 4.61 -4.55 9.90
C SER A 164 6.03 -4.91 10.30
N ARG A 165 6.90 -3.91 10.42
CA ARG A 165 8.25 -4.14 10.95
C ARG A 165 8.16 -4.50 12.44
N ARG A 166 8.92 -5.48 12.90
CA ARG A 166 9.18 -5.67 14.34
C ARG A 166 10.01 -4.48 14.83
N ASP A 167 9.53 -3.75 15.84
CA ASP A 167 10.14 -2.50 16.34
C ASP A 167 11.69 -2.55 16.43
N ASP A 168 12.32 -1.45 16.01
CA ASP A 168 13.67 -0.96 16.31
C ASP A 168 14.84 -1.96 16.43
N VAL A 169 14.88 -3.01 15.60
CA VAL A 169 16.14 -3.70 15.35
C VAL A 169 17.08 -2.75 14.59
N LYS A 170 18.02 -2.15 15.35
CA LYS A 170 19.15 -1.37 14.82
C LYS A 170 20.02 -2.27 13.93
N GLY A 171 19.91 -2.09 12.62
CA GLY A 171 20.70 -2.78 11.62
C GLY A 171 20.44 -2.21 10.23
N LYS A 172 21.48 -2.03 9.41
CA LYS A 172 21.42 -1.31 8.12
C LYS A 172 20.66 -2.02 7.00
N VAL A 173 20.26 -3.28 7.18
CA VAL A 173 19.61 -4.09 6.13
C VAL A 173 18.23 -4.49 6.60
N PHE A 174 17.22 -4.12 5.83
CA PHE A 174 15.82 -4.45 6.09
C PHE A 174 15.47 -5.75 5.36
N LEU A 175 15.06 -6.79 6.09
CA LEU A 175 14.76 -8.11 5.55
C LEU A 175 13.33 -8.54 5.87
N LEU A 176 12.74 -9.38 5.02
CA LEU A 176 11.37 -9.88 5.22
C LEU A 176 11.21 -10.67 6.53
N LYS A 177 12.29 -11.29 7.02
CA LYS A 177 12.33 -11.99 8.32
C LYS A 177 12.12 -11.09 9.53
N ASP A 178 12.34 -9.79 9.38
CA ASP A 178 12.17 -8.81 10.43
C ASP A 178 10.73 -8.25 10.47
N CYS A 179 9.86 -8.71 9.57
CA CYS A 179 8.45 -8.33 9.51
C CYS A 179 7.55 -9.27 10.32
N LEU A 180 6.40 -8.76 10.76
CA LEU A 180 5.38 -9.44 11.54
C LEU A 180 4.02 -9.32 10.82
N PRO A 181 3.38 -10.45 10.43
CA PRO A 181 3.89 -11.81 10.59
C PRO A 181 5.07 -12.12 9.67
N TYR A 182 6.04 -12.93 10.14
CA TYR A 182 7.05 -13.51 9.25
C TYR A 182 6.37 -14.53 8.33
N VAL A 183 6.27 -14.20 7.03
CA VAL A 183 5.44 -14.93 6.05
C VAL A 183 6.12 -16.16 5.45
N PRO A 184 7.40 -16.15 5.01
CA PRO A 184 8.04 -17.27 4.32
C PRO A 184 7.79 -18.68 4.90
N PRO A 185 7.92 -18.92 6.21
CA PRO A 185 7.71 -20.27 6.76
C PRO A 185 6.25 -20.73 6.77
N LYS A 186 5.31 -19.84 6.44
CA LYS A 186 3.86 -20.06 6.51
C LYS A 186 3.22 -20.20 5.14
N ILE A 187 3.96 -19.97 4.05
CA ILE A 187 3.41 -19.95 2.68
C ILE A 187 2.67 -21.25 2.35
N ASP A 188 3.24 -22.41 2.71
CA ASP A 188 2.61 -23.71 2.43
C ASP A 188 1.24 -23.82 3.12
N PHE A 189 1.15 -23.42 4.40
CA PHE A 189 -0.12 -23.35 5.14
C PHE A 189 -1.10 -22.33 4.53
N LEU A 190 -0.61 -21.16 4.11
CA LEU A 190 -1.46 -20.15 3.46
C LEU A 190 -2.06 -20.70 2.15
N PHE A 191 -1.31 -21.50 1.38
CA PHE A 191 -1.82 -22.17 0.17
C PHE A 191 -2.72 -23.39 0.44
N GLU A 192 -2.80 -23.90 1.67
CA GLU A 192 -3.90 -24.80 2.06
C GLU A 192 -5.23 -24.05 2.15
N LYS A 193 -5.16 -22.75 2.45
CA LYS A 193 -6.30 -21.87 2.74
C LYS A 193 -6.68 -20.96 1.57
N ALA A 194 -5.79 -20.74 0.60
CA ALA A 194 -6.10 -19.94 -0.58
C ALA A 194 -5.36 -20.35 -1.87
N THR A 195 -5.84 -19.85 -3.00
CA THR A 195 -5.20 -20.01 -4.31
C THR A 195 -4.22 -18.91 -4.65
N GLN A 196 -4.40 -17.73 -4.07
CA GLN A 196 -3.55 -16.55 -4.27
C GLN A 196 -3.17 -15.92 -2.93
N ILE A 197 -1.96 -15.39 -2.84
CA ILE A 197 -1.50 -14.57 -1.72
C ILE A 197 -0.94 -13.27 -2.30
N LEU A 198 -1.40 -12.13 -1.79
CA LEU A 198 -0.84 -10.81 -2.06
C LEU A 198 -0.09 -10.35 -0.81
N ILE A 199 1.21 -10.14 -0.94
CA ILE A 199 2.06 -9.62 0.15
C ILE A 199 2.47 -8.20 -0.21
N LYS A 200 2.06 -7.23 0.61
CA LYS A 200 2.58 -5.87 0.57
C LYS A 200 3.83 -5.78 1.42
N THR A 201 4.84 -5.03 0.97
CA THR A 201 6.03 -4.76 1.77
C THR A 201 6.51 -3.31 1.56
N SER A 202 7.36 -2.85 2.48
CA SER A 202 7.99 -1.53 2.38
C SER A 202 8.86 -1.38 1.12
N PRO A 203 8.94 -0.19 0.52
CA PRO A 203 9.85 0.12 -0.59
C PRO A 203 11.32 -0.18 -0.31
N ILE A 204 11.71 -0.27 0.96
CA ILE A 204 13.11 -0.47 1.36
C ILE A 204 13.61 -1.90 1.17
N LEU A 205 12.73 -2.91 1.08
CA LEU A 205 13.16 -4.30 0.87
C LEU A 205 13.87 -4.45 -0.48
N ASP A 206 14.89 -5.28 -0.52
CA ASP A 206 15.49 -5.71 -1.78
C ASP A 206 14.55 -6.72 -2.49
N ILE A 207 14.22 -6.46 -3.76
CA ILE A 207 13.26 -7.26 -4.52
C ILE A 207 13.79 -8.68 -4.72
N SER A 208 15.07 -8.82 -5.11
CA SER A 208 15.67 -10.12 -5.41
C SER A 208 15.77 -11.00 -4.16
N ASN A 209 16.22 -10.45 -3.04
CA ASN A 209 16.25 -11.15 -1.76
C ASN A 209 14.84 -11.55 -1.31
N THR A 210 13.85 -10.67 -1.50
CA THR A 210 12.47 -10.97 -1.12
C THR A 210 11.88 -12.08 -2.01
N ILE A 211 12.17 -12.08 -3.32
CA ILE A 211 11.80 -13.17 -4.22
C ILE A 211 12.41 -14.49 -3.75
N ASN A 212 13.69 -14.49 -3.36
CA ASN A 212 14.41 -15.69 -2.89
C ASN A 212 13.88 -16.21 -1.55
N ASP A 213 13.36 -15.34 -0.69
CA ASP A 213 12.71 -15.73 0.57
C ASP A 213 11.30 -16.31 0.35
N LEU A 214 10.66 -16.05 -0.79
CA LEU A 214 9.27 -16.44 -1.09
C LEU A 214 9.21 -17.68 -2.00
N LYS A 215 8.02 -18.29 -2.10
CA LYS A 215 7.74 -19.40 -3.03
C LYS A 215 6.62 -19.03 -3.98
N ASN A 216 6.64 -19.59 -5.19
CA ASN A 216 5.57 -19.47 -6.18
C ASN A 216 5.20 -18.00 -6.51
N VAL A 217 6.19 -17.12 -6.53
CA VAL A 217 5.99 -15.72 -6.95
C VAL A 217 5.67 -15.72 -8.45
N GLU A 218 4.53 -15.13 -8.81
CA GLU A 218 4.10 -14.94 -10.21
C GLU A 218 4.46 -13.55 -10.69
N LYS A 219 4.23 -12.54 -9.86
CA LYS A 219 4.43 -11.13 -10.21
C LYS A 219 4.92 -10.32 -9.01
N VAL A 220 5.80 -9.36 -9.27
CA VAL A 220 6.15 -8.29 -8.34
C VAL A 220 5.77 -6.96 -8.97
N ARG A 221 4.98 -6.15 -8.28
CA ARG A 221 4.69 -4.77 -8.68
C ARG A 221 5.45 -3.80 -7.78
N VAL A 222 6.20 -2.90 -8.39
CA VAL A 222 6.78 -1.71 -7.76
C VAL A 222 5.84 -0.55 -8.02
N PHE A 223 5.13 -0.11 -6.97
CA PHE A 223 4.16 0.97 -7.09
C PHE A 223 4.74 2.29 -6.58
N ALA A 224 4.79 3.29 -7.44
CA ALA A 224 5.14 4.67 -7.12
C ALA A 224 3.97 5.62 -7.36
N LEU A 225 3.92 6.66 -6.54
CA LEU A 225 2.97 7.76 -6.65
C LEU A 225 3.74 9.07 -6.62
N ASN A 226 3.60 9.88 -7.67
CA ASN A 226 4.34 11.12 -7.87
C ASN A 226 5.86 10.93 -7.72
N ASN A 227 6.39 9.93 -8.44
CA ASN A 227 7.82 9.61 -8.48
C ASN A 227 8.43 9.18 -7.12
N GLU A 228 7.61 8.71 -6.18
CA GLU A 228 8.04 8.13 -4.91
C GLU A 228 7.48 6.71 -4.76
N VAL A 229 8.35 5.70 -4.61
CA VAL A 229 7.92 4.32 -4.40
C VAL A 229 7.21 4.20 -3.06
N LYS A 230 5.96 3.73 -3.07
CA LYS A 230 5.11 3.61 -1.87
C LYS A 230 5.07 2.20 -1.33
N GLU A 231 5.08 1.20 -2.20
CA GLU A 231 4.99 -0.20 -1.79
C GLU A 231 5.55 -1.15 -2.86
N LEU A 232 6.04 -2.30 -2.41
CA LEU A 232 6.30 -3.46 -3.25
C LEU A 232 5.19 -4.48 -2.99
N LEU A 233 4.67 -5.09 -4.05
CA LEU A 233 3.55 -6.01 -4.00
C LEU A 233 3.96 -7.33 -4.66
N PHE A 234 3.98 -8.41 -3.88
CA PHE A 234 4.34 -9.75 -4.35
C PHE A 234 3.07 -10.58 -4.49
N VAL A 235 2.76 -11.00 -5.72
CA VAL A 235 1.66 -11.89 -6.05
C VAL A 235 2.21 -13.31 -6.09
N LEU A 236 1.73 -14.14 -5.20
CA LEU A 236 2.04 -15.54 -5.11
C LEU A 236 0.81 -16.34 -5.54
N LYS A 237 1.02 -17.36 -6.36
CA LYS A 237 -0.07 -18.18 -6.89
C LYS A 237 0.24 -19.65 -6.67
N LYS A 238 -0.73 -20.39 -6.15
CA LYS A 238 -0.55 -21.79 -5.81
C LYS A 238 -0.07 -22.59 -7.02
N ASP A 239 0.95 -23.42 -6.81
CA ASP A 239 1.55 -24.29 -7.82
C ASP A 239 2.13 -23.55 -9.05
N TYR A 240 2.43 -22.25 -8.94
CA TYR A 240 3.07 -21.50 -10.02
C TYR A 240 4.55 -21.89 -10.17
N VAL A 241 4.97 -22.22 -11.40
CA VAL A 241 6.35 -22.62 -11.78
C VAL A 241 6.86 -21.84 -13.01
N GLY A 242 6.33 -20.63 -13.23
CA GLY A 242 6.69 -19.80 -14.38
C GLY A 242 7.80 -18.78 -14.10
N LYS A 243 8.04 -17.92 -15.10
CA LYS A 243 8.94 -16.76 -15.00
C LYS A 243 8.28 -15.64 -14.20
N ILE A 244 8.98 -15.09 -13.22
CA ILE A 244 8.48 -13.96 -12.42
C ILE A 244 8.40 -12.71 -13.30
N LEU A 245 7.24 -12.06 -13.32
CA LEU A 245 7.06 -10.75 -13.96
C LEU A 245 7.34 -9.63 -12.96
N ILE A 246 8.15 -8.65 -13.35
CA ILE A 246 8.32 -7.39 -12.62
C ILE A 246 7.56 -6.30 -13.37
N GLU A 247 6.70 -5.59 -12.65
CA GLU A 247 5.95 -4.46 -13.18
C GLU A 247 6.28 -3.20 -12.38
N ALA A 248 6.78 -2.17 -13.05
CA ALA A 248 7.07 -0.88 -12.42
C ALA A 248 6.03 0.14 -12.88
N VAL A 249 5.28 0.68 -11.93
CA VAL A 249 4.19 1.62 -12.20
C VAL A 249 4.42 2.90 -11.40
N ASN A 250 4.47 4.04 -12.09
CA ASN A 250 4.48 5.37 -11.48
C ASN A 250 3.21 6.12 -11.89
N VAL A 251 2.38 6.42 -10.91
CA VAL A 251 1.14 7.17 -11.08
C VAL A 251 1.41 8.63 -10.78
N GLN A 252 1.12 9.51 -11.72
CA GLN A 252 1.17 10.96 -11.55
C GLN A 252 -0.24 11.54 -11.74
N LYS A 253 -0.39 12.86 -11.55
CA LYS A 253 -1.69 13.54 -11.69
C LYS A 253 -2.29 13.37 -13.08
N GLU A 254 -1.46 13.42 -14.13
CA GLU A 254 -1.91 13.50 -15.53
C GLU A 254 -1.49 12.29 -16.37
N ALA A 255 -0.60 11.43 -15.85
CA ALA A 255 -0.04 10.32 -16.59
C ALA A 255 0.22 9.10 -15.70
N ILE A 256 0.20 7.92 -16.32
CA ILE A 256 0.63 6.65 -15.73
C ILE A 256 1.79 6.13 -16.57
N GLN A 257 2.96 6.00 -15.97
CA GLN A 257 4.13 5.40 -16.59
C GLN A 257 4.25 3.96 -16.11
N LYS A 258 4.32 3.01 -17.05
CA LYS A 258 4.34 1.58 -16.74
C LYS A 258 5.30 0.82 -17.66
N ILE A 259 6.16 0.01 -17.07
CA ILE A 259 6.92 -1.02 -17.79
C ILE A 259 6.68 -2.39 -17.14
N GLU A 260 6.76 -3.44 -17.94
CA GLU A 260 6.72 -4.82 -17.46
C GLU A 260 7.83 -5.61 -18.14
N PHE A 261 8.49 -6.48 -17.38
CA PHE A 261 9.58 -7.32 -17.88
C PHE A 261 9.71 -8.59 -17.04
N VAL A 262 10.46 -9.55 -17.56
CA VAL A 262 10.78 -10.80 -16.85
C VAL A 262 11.94 -10.54 -15.87
N HIS A 263 11.79 -10.96 -14.62
CA HIS A 263 12.89 -10.91 -13.63
C HIS A 263 14.10 -11.70 -14.14
N GLN A 264 15.29 -11.11 -14.07
CA GLN A 264 16.55 -11.70 -14.57
C GLN A 264 16.49 -12.06 -16.07
N SER A 265 15.91 -11.19 -16.90
CA SER A 265 16.02 -11.30 -18.36
C SER A 265 17.46 -11.12 -18.84
N ASP A 266 17.82 -11.75 -19.96
CA ASP A 266 19.13 -11.62 -20.62
C ASP A 266 19.25 -10.31 -21.46
N THR A 267 18.42 -9.31 -21.16
CA THR A 267 18.34 -8.06 -21.91
C THR A 267 19.58 -7.21 -21.68
N THR A 268 20.17 -6.72 -22.77
CA THR A 268 21.35 -5.83 -22.72
C THR A 268 21.04 -4.48 -23.35
N SER A 269 21.70 -3.42 -22.87
CA SER A 269 21.58 -2.09 -23.48
C SER A 269 22.69 -1.80 -24.47
N SER A 270 22.37 -1.00 -25.49
CA SER A 270 23.36 -0.27 -26.28
C SER A 270 23.80 1.02 -25.57
N TYR A 271 24.98 1.51 -25.92
CA TYR A 271 25.57 2.71 -25.30
C TYR A 271 25.91 3.78 -26.32
N ALA A 272 25.75 5.05 -25.93
CA ALA A 272 26.12 6.21 -26.73
C ALA A 272 26.51 7.39 -25.83
N PRO A 273 27.34 8.34 -26.35
CA PRO A 273 27.45 9.65 -25.72
C PRO A 273 26.10 10.38 -25.74
N PRO A 274 25.92 11.46 -24.96
CA PRO A 274 24.70 12.25 -24.99
C PRO A 274 24.34 12.70 -26.42
N LEU A 275 23.10 12.42 -26.83
CA LEU A 275 22.47 12.84 -28.09
C LEU A 275 21.56 14.06 -27.83
N SER A 276 20.56 14.29 -28.70
CA SER A 276 19.65 15.45 -28.61
C SER A 276 18.81 15.48 -27.33
N PHE A 277 18.47 14.32 -26.76
CA PHE A 277 17.64 14.20 -25.57
C PHE A 277 18.26 13.29 -24.53
N VAL A 278 18.10 13.61 -23.24
CA VAL A 278 18.56 12.80 -22.11
C VAL A 278 17.39 12.55 -21.16
N TYR A 279 17.31 11.32 -20.66
CA TYR A 279 16.18 10.84 -19.86
C TYR A 279 16.64 10.24 -18.54
N GLU A 280 15.89 10.55 -17.48
CA GLU A 280 15.99 9.88 -16.19
C GLU A 280 14.76 8.97 -15.96
N PRO A 281 14.97 7.69 -15.61
CA PRO A 281 13.88 6.78 -15.27
C PRO A 281 13.24 7.18 -13.94
N ASN A 282 11.92 7.01 -13.84
CA ASN A 282 11.21 7.25 -12.59
C ASN A 282 11.63 6.26 -11.48
N ALA A 283 11.29 6.60 -10.24
CA ALA A 283 11.66 5.85 -9.04
C ALA A 283 11.14 4.40 -9.04
N ALA A 284 10.00 4.10 -9.66
CA ALA A 284 9.51 2.72 -9.78
C ALA A 284 10.43 1.89 -10.68
N ILE A 285 10.85 2.45 -11.82
CA ILE A 285 11.79 1.81 -12.74
C ILE A 285 13.14 1.62 -12.05
N LEU A 286 13.67 2.67 -11.39
CA LEU A 286 14.92 2.60 -10.64
C LEU A 286 14.88 1.49 -9.59
N LYS A 287 13.80 1.40 -8.83
CA LYS A 287 13.63 0.38 -7.79
C LYS A 287 13.44 -1.03 -8.37
N SER A 288 12.81 -1.17 -9.53
CA SER A 288 12.57 -2.46 -10.17
C SER A 288 13.84 -3.13 -10.73
N GLY A 289 14.90 -2.37 -10.98
CA GLY A 289 16.13 -2.86 -11.60
C GLY A 289 16.01 -3.11 -13.11
N GLY A 290 14.90 -2.71 -13.76
CA GLY A 290 14.64 -2.86 -15.19
C GLY A 290 15.48 -1.94 -16.09
N PHE A 291 16.76 -1.71 -15.77
CA PHE A 291 17.59 -0.72 -16.45
C PHE A 291 17.83 -1.04 -17.92
N HIS A 292 18.00 -2.32 -18.25
CA HIS A 292 18.23 -2.71 -19.64
C HIS A 292 16.93 -2.73 -20.45
N GLU A 293 15.83 -3.05 -19.77
CA GLU A 293 14.48 -3.10 -20.33
C GLU A 293 14.02 -1.73 -20.83
N VAL A 294 14.35 -0.65 -20.11
CA VAL A 294 14.08 0.71 -20.59
C VAL A 294 14.73 0.98 -21.95
N GLY A 295 16.00 0.64 -22.11
CA GLY A 295 16.72 0.83 -23.37
C GLY A 295 16.08 0.06 -24.51
N GLN A 296 15.73 -1.21 -24.27
CA GLN A 296 15.14 -2.07 -25.29
C GLN A 296 13.70 -1.66 -25.66
N GLN A 297 12.83 -1.43 -24.67
CA GLN A 297 11.41 -1.17 -24.90
C GLN A 297 11.16 0.19 -25.55
N PHE A 298 12.02 1.18 -25.26
CA PHE A 298 11.89 2.55 -25.79
C PHE A 298 12.91 2.90 -26.87
N GLN A 299 13.73 1.92 -27.32
CA GLN A 299 14.78 2.12 -28.31
C GLN A 299 15.77 3.23 -27.92
N LEU A 300 16.12 3.29 -26.63
CA LEU A 300 17.03 4.27 -26.05
C LEU A 300 18.42 3.68 -25.82
N GLN A 301 19.45 4.52 -25.90
CA GLN A 301 20.83 4.15 -25.58
C GLN A 301 21.18 4.60 -24.18
N LYS A 302 21.90 3.78 -23.40
CA LYS A 302 22.41 4.18 -22.08
C LYS A 302 23.66 5.02 -22.22
N LEU A 303 23.86 5.98 -21.32
CA LEU A 303 25.13 6.74 -21.29
C LEU A 303 26.31 5.88 -20.81
N HIS A 304 26.07 5.00 -19.84
CA HIS A 304 27.10 4.12 -19.27
C HIS A 304 26.45 2.94 -18.52
N GLN A 305 27.19 1.84 -18.29
CA GLN A 305 26.66 0.66 -17.59
C GLN A 305 26.20 0.96 -16.15
N HIS A 306 26.89 1.86 -15.46
CA HIS A 306 26.56 2.28 -14.09
C HIS A 306 25.78 3.60 -14.03
N SER A 307 25.46 4.19 -15.18
CA SER A 307 24.59 5.35 -15.24
C SER A 307 23.18 4.90 -15.55
N HIS A 308 22.21 5.34 -14.76
CA HIS A 308 20.80 5.09 -15.02
C HIS A 308 20.18 6.14 -15.93
N LEU A 309 20.98 6.80 -16.77
CA LEU A 309 20.53 7.77 -17.77
C LEU A 309 20.52 7.18 -19.17
N TYR A 310 19.58 7.67 -19.99
CA TYR A 310 19.36 7.23 -21.37
C TYR A 310 19.36 8.42 -22.33
N THR A 311 19.55 8.16 -23.63
CA THR A 311 19.61 9.19 -24.66
C THR A 311 19.10 8.71 -26.02
N SER A 312 18.62 9.64 -26.85
CA SER A 312 18.17 9.43 -28.23
C SER A 312 18.22 10.72 -29.04
N ASP A 313 18.18 10.60 -30.37
CA ASP A 313 18.02 11.74 -31.30
C ASP A 313 16.56 12.19 -31.44
N SER A 314 15.61 11.30 -31.17
CA SER A 314 14.16 11.57 -31.26
C SER A 314 13.53 11.56 -29.88
N LEU A 315 12.60 12.49 -29.65
CA LEU A 315 11.93 12.66 -28.38
C LEU A 315 11.03 11.46 -28.04
N VAL A 316 11.19 10.91 -26.82
CA VAL A 316 10.36 9.83 -26.29
C VAL A 316 9.57 10.30 -25.06
N TYR A 317 8.26 10.50 -25.24
CA TYR A 317 7.31 10.94 -24.21
C TYR A 317 6.94 9.79 -23.25
N PHE A 318 7.90 9.29 -22.48
CA PHE A 318 7.65 8.26 -21.46
C PHE A 318 8.40 8.48 -20.16
N LEU A 319 9.61 9.05 -20.22
CA LEU A 319 10.46 9.32 -19.06
C LEU A 319 10.43 10.79 -18.67
N GLU A 320 10.85 11.11 -17.45
CA GLU A 320 11.07 12.51 -17.07
C GLU A 320 12.25 13.04 -17.92
N GLU A 321 11.99 14.11 -18.67
CA GLU A 321 13.00 14.77 -19.48
C GLU A 321 13.93 15.58 -18.58
N LEU A 322 15.22 15.32 -18.69
CA LEU A 322 16.23 16.24 -18.19
C LEU A 322 16.57 17.17 -19.35
N PHE A 323 16.07 18.40 -19.31
CA PHE A 323 16.49 19.43 -20.25
C PHE A 323 17.99 19.69 -20.06
N LEU A 324 18.74 19.61 -21.15
CA LEU A 324 20.07 20.21 -21.25
C LEU A 324 19.96 21.70 -21.58
#